data_AF-A0A2M7AQF0-F1
#
_entry.id   AF-A0A2M7AQF0-F1
#
_cell.length_a   1.000
_cell.length_b   1.000
_cell.length_c   1.000
_cell.angle_alpha   90.00
_cell.angle_beta   90.00
_cell.angle_gamma   90.00
#
_symmetry.space_group_name_H-M   'P 1'
#
loop_
_entity.id
_entity.type
_entity.pdbx_description
1 polymer ?
#
loop_
_entity_poly.entity_id
_entity_poly.type
_entity_poly.pdbx_seq_one_letter_code
_entity_poly.pdbx_strand_id
1 'polypeptide(L)'
;MPTGRLRVKLKSYDHRVIDEAAAKIIEAALATSAKVVGPIPLPTKRSLMAVKESPFTDKNAQEHYEILVHKRLIDILDPSSRTIDSLSNL
;
A
#
# COMPACT_ATOMS: atom_id res chain seq x y z
N MET A 1 5.50 26.26 14.43
CA MET A 1 4.87 24.99 14.83
C MET A 1 5.47 23.89 13.97
N PRO A 2 5.72 22.67 14.48
CA PRO A 2 6.31 21.65 13.62
C PRO A 2 5.37 21.46 12.44
N THR A 3 5.88 21.71 11.23
CA THR A 3 5.26 21.38 9.96
C THR A 3 5.10 19.86 9.94
N GLY A 4 4.01 19.38 10.52
CA GLY A 4 3.76 17.96 10.71
C GLY A 4 3.66 17.31 9.34
N ARG A 5 4.52 16.34 9.04
CA ARG A 5 4.42 15.57 7.79
C ARG A 5 3.61 14.31 8.08
N LEU A 6 2.47 14.16 7.44
CA LEU A 6 1.68 12.93 7.53
C LEU A 6 2.15 11.97 6.43
N ARG A 7 2.63 10.79 6.82
CA ARG A 7 3.07 9.74 5.90
C ARG A 7 2.10 8.58 5.93
N VAL A 8 1.46 8.28 4.80
CA VAL A 8 0.53 7.16 4.66
C VAL A 8 1.21 6.05 3.88
N LYS A 9 1.35 4.88 4.51
CA LYS A 9 1.96 3.69 3.88
C LYS A 9 0.89 2.66 3.59
N LEU A 10 0.54 2.54 2.32
CA LEU A 10 -0.42 1.56 1.84
C LEU A 10 0.28 0.22 1.58
N LYS A 11 -0.39 -0.88 1.95
CA LYS A 11 0.04 -2.25 1.68
C LYS A 11 -1.14 -3.06 1.19
N SER A 12 -0.96 -3.82 0.11
CA SER A 12 -1.98 -4.70 -0.44
C SER A 12 -1.33 -5.90 -1.12
N TYR A 13 -2.08 -6.99 -1.23
CA TYR A 13 -1.72 -8.15 -2.05
C TYR A 13 -2.07 -7.93 -3.53
N ASP A 14 -3.13 -7.17 -3.81
CA ASP A 14 -3.52 -6.80 -5.18
C ASP A 14 -3.06 -5.37 -5.51
N HIS A 15 -2.42 -5.23 -6.67
CA HIS A 15 -1.95 -3.95 -7.20
C HIS A 15 -3.12 -3.03 -7.65
N ARG A 16 -4.25 -3.60 -8.09
CA ARG A 16 -5.39 -2.80 -8.60
C ARG A 16 -6.06 -2.04 -7.45
N VAL A 17 -6.30 -2.75 -6.35
CA VAL A 17 -6.95 -2.21 -5.15
C VAL A 17 -6.11 -1.09 -4.53
N ILE A 18 -4.79 -1.24 -4.47
CA ILE A 18 -3.92 -0.22 -3.88
C ILE A 18 -3.82 1.04 -4.75
N ASP A 19 -3.88 0.88 -6.08
CA ASP A 19 -3.85 2.01 -7.01
C ASP A 19 -5.17 2.78 -6.97
N GLU A 20 -6.32 2.08 -6.87
CA GLU A 20 -7.63 2.69 -6.66
C GLU A 20 -7.71 3.43 -5.31
N ALA A 21 -7.25 2.79 -4.22
CA ALA A 21 -7.21 3.41 -2.91
C ALA A 21 -6.28 4.63 -2.88
N ALA A 22 -5.11 4.54 -3.52
CA ALA A 22 -4.19 5.67 -3.62
C ALA A 22 -4.82 6.85 -4.39
N ALA A 23 -5.53 6.57 -5.49
CA ALA A 23 -6.24 7.60 -6.25
C ALA A 23 -7.31 8.30 -5.40
N LYS A 24 -8.14 7.54 -4.67
CA LYS A 24 -9.18 8.09 -3.77
C LYS A 24 -8.57 8.97 -2.67
N ILE A 25 -7.46 8.54 -2.06
CA ILE A 25 -6.77 9.31 -1.02
C ILE A 25 -6.21 10.62 -1.59
N ILE A 26 -5.65 10.59 -2.79
CA ILE A 26 -5.12 11.79 -3.46
C ILE A 26 -6.27 12.75 -3.81
N GLU A 27 -7.37 12.25 -4.34
CA GLU A 27 -8.54 13.06 -4.67
C GLU A 27 -9.12 13.76 -3.42
N ALA A 28 -9.27 13.03 -2.30
CA ALA A 28 -9.72 13.59 -1.03
C ALA A 28 -8.74 14.64 -0.47
N ALA A 29 -7.43 14.40 -0.58
CA ALA A 29 -6.41 15.34 -0.13
C ALA A 29 -6.35 16.60 -1.00
N LEU A 30 -6.54 16.48 -2.32
CA LEU A 30 -6.65 17.61 -3.25
C LEU A 30 -7.92 18.44 -2.98
N ALA A 31 -9.06 17.79 -2.71
CA ALA A 31 -10.31 18.47 -2.35
C ALA A 31 -10.17 19.34 -1.09
N THR A 32 -9.29 18.97 -0.17
CA THR A 32 -9.00 19.74 1.06
C THR A 32 -7.82 20.72 0.91
N SER A 33 -7.30 20.91 -0.30
CA SER A 33 -6.17 21.82 -0.61
C SER A 33 -4.87 21.51 0.14
N ALA A 34 -4.65 20.25 0.52
CA ALA A 34 -3.38 19.82 1.11
C ALA A 34 -2.31 19.61 0.02
N LYS A 35 -1.05 19.90 0.33
CA LYS A 35 0.07 19.63 -0.58
C LYS A 35 0.44 18.15 -0.49
N VAL A 36 0.16 17.40 -1.56
CA VAL A 36 0.43 15.96 -1.62
C VAL A 36 1.66 15.70 -2.48
N VAL A 37 2.59 14.90 -1.97
CA VAL A 37 3.59 14.21 -2.77
C VAL A 37 2.96 12.88 -3.18
N GLY A 38 2.87 12.69 -4.50
CA GLY A 38 2.08 11.63 -5.15
C GLY A 38 2.39 10.20 -4.68
N PRO A 39 1.69 9.20 -5.23
CA PRO A 39 1.78 7.83 -4.76
C PRO A 39 3.12 7.23 -5.19
N ILE A 40 4.11 7.27 -4.30
CA ILE A 40 5.45 6.77 -4.56
C ILE A 40 5.41 5.23 -4.53
N PRO A 41 5.71 4.53 -5.65
CA PRO A 41 5.91 3.09 -5.63
C PRO A 41 7.09 2.73 -4.74
N LEU A 42 6.88 1.85 -3.77
CA LEU A 42 7.98 1.19 -3.08
C LEU A 42 8.17 -0.23 -3.65
N PRO A 43 9.40 -0.77 -3.60
CA PRO A 43 9.67 -2.12 -4.08
C PRO A 43 8.73 -3.15 -3.46
N THR A 44 8.13 -4.00 -4.28
CA THR A 44 7.23 -5.07 -3.83
C THR A 44 8.03 -6.06 -2.97
N LYS A 45 7.45 -6.48 -1.84
CA LYS A 45 8.07 -7.55 -1.04
C LYS A 45 7.56 -8.88 -1.61
N ARG A 46 8.48 -9.71 -2.09
CA ARG A 46 8.19 -11.06 -2.61
C ARG A 46 8.60 -12.09 -1.56
N SER A 47 7.68 -12.98 -1.19
CA SER A 47 7.94 -14.14 -0.35
C SER A 47 7.65 -15.40 -1.15
N LEU A 48 8.65 -16.23 -1.39
CA LEU A 48 8.55 -17.48 -2.13
C LEU A 48 8.46 -18.63 -1.13
N MET A 49 7.52 -19.54 -1.35
CA MET A 49 7.39 -20.76 -0.57
C MET A 49 7.20 -21.95 -1.51
N ALA A 50 7.92 -23.04 -1.25
CA ALA A 50 7.76 -24.29 -1.96
C ALA A 50 7.08 -25.29 -1.02
N VAL A 51 5.96 -25.86 -1.45
CA VAL A 51 5.20 -26.85 -0.69
C VAL A 51 5.19 -28.15 -1.49
N LYS A 52 5.33 -29.30 -0.82
CA LYS A 52 5.19 -30.59 -1.48
C LYS A 52 3.72 -30.84 -1.80
N GLU A 53 3.43 -31.33 -3.01
CA GLU A 53 2.07 -31.71 -3.40
C GLU A 53 1.60 -32.95 -2.63
N SER A 54 2.48 -33.93 -2.47
CA SER A 54 2.16 -35.21 -1.82
C SER A 54 2.54 -35.22 -0.33
N PRO A 55 1.70 -35.82 0.54
CA PRO A 55 2.05 -36.01 1.95
C PRO A 55 3.17 -37.04 2.16
N PHE A 56 3.41 -37.96 1.20
CA PHE A 56 4.39 -39.03 1.34
C PHE A 56 5.08 -39.39 0.01
N THR A 57 6.37 -39.76 0.07
CA THR A 57 7.22 -40.27 -1.03
C THR A 57 7.64 -39.27 -2.12
N ASP A 58 6.74 -38.46 -2.68
CA ASP A 58 7.09 -37.64 -3.87
C ASP A 58 7.74 -36.30 -3.52
N LYS A 59 9.09 -36.26 -3.47
CA LYS A 59 9.87 -35.04 -3.18
C LYS A 59 10.00 -34.09 -4.37
N ASN A 60 9.93 -34.62 -5.59
CA ASN A 60 10.13 -33.84 -6.82
C ASN A 60 8.86 -33.09 -7.26
N ALA A 61 7.68 -33.50 -6.77
CA ALA A 61 6.43 -32.79 -6.93
C ALA A 61 6.35 -31.65 -5.90
N GLN A 62 6.70 -30.43 -6.34
CA GLN A 62 6.68 -29.23 -5.52
C GLN A 62 5.91 -28.11 -6.22
N GLU A 63 4.96 -27.53 -5.52
CA GLU A 63 4.28 -26.32 -5.94
C GLU A 63 4.99 -25.10 -5.38
N HIS A 64 5.22 -24.12 -6.25
CA HIS A 64 5.82 -22.85 -5.89
C HIS A 64 4.73 -21.79 -5.76
N TYR A 65 4.55 -21.31 -4.54
CA TYR A 65 3.65 -20.21 -4.24
C TYR A 65 4.44 -18.93 -3.97
N GLU A 66 3.85 -17.80 -4.33
CA GLU A 66 4.40 -16.50 -3.98
C GLU A 66 3.35 -15.61 -3.33
N ILE A 67 3.80 -14.85 -2.33
CA ILE A 67 3.05 -13.75 -1.75
C ILE A 67 3.75 -12.46 -2.16
N LEU A 68 3.05 -11.65 -2.94
CA LEU A 68 3.47 -10.31 -3.33
C LEU A 68 2.79 -9.28 -2.44
N VAL A 69 3.57 -8.41 -1.83
CA VAL A 69 3.05 -7.26 -1.07
C VAL A 69 3.46 -5.98 -1.80
N HIS A 70 2.47 -5.36 -2.43
CA HIS A 70 2.58 -4.06 -3.07
C HIS A 70 2.55 -2.96 -2.01
N LYS A 71 3.46 -2.00 -2.14
CA LYS A 71 3.64 -0.91 -1.18
C LYS A 71 3.60 0.42 -1.92
N ARG A 72 2.76 1.34 -1.46
CA ARG A 72 2.74 2.73 -1.91
C ARG A 72 2.95 3.66 -0.72
N LEU A 73 3.65 4.76 -0.93
CA LEU A 73 3.83 5.80 0.06
C LEU A 73 3.21 7.10 -0.46
N ILE A 74 2.37 7.73 0.35
CA ILE A 74 1.80 9.05 0.07
C ILE A 74 2.26 9.96 1.21
N ASP A 75 2.87 11.09 0.88
CA ASP A 75 3.29 12.07 1.87
C ASP A 75 2.49 13.35 1.71
N ILE A 76 1.86 13.79 2.80
CA ILE A 76 1.09 15.03 2.86
C ILE A 76 1.93 16.06 3.63
N LEU A 77 2.27 17.13 2.93
CA LEU A 77 2.98 18.30 3.46
C LEU A 77 1.92 19.28 3.99
N ASP A 78 2.01 19.62 5.28
CA ASP A 78 1.10 20.52 5.99
C ASP A 78 -0.38 20.04 6.01
N PRO A 79 -0.71 19.02 6.83
CA PRO A 79 -2.07 18.55 6.99
C PRO A 79 -2.91 19.60 7.71
N SER A 80 -4.01 20.03 7.09
CA SER A 80 -5.05 20.79 7.78
C SER A 80 -5.88 19.86 8.67
N SER A 81 -6.52 20.37 9.73
CA SER A 81 -7.44 19.56 10.56
C SER A 81 -8.55 18.91 9.73
N ARG A 82 -9.12 19.67 8.78
CA ARG A 82 -10.13 19.20 7.82
C ARG A 82 -9.61 18.04 6.95
N THR A 83 -8.33 18.06 6.58
CA THR A 83 -7.69 16.98 5.81
C THR A 83 -7.55 15.71 6.65
N ILE A 84 -7.20 15.82 7.93
CA ILE A 84 -7.08 14.68 8.84
C ILE A 84 -8.45 14.00 9.04
N ASP A 85 -9.50 14.79 9.23
CA ASP A 85 -10.87 14.27 9.41
C ASP A 85 -11.38 13.58 8.13
N SER A 86 -11.11 14.17 6.96
CA SER A 86 -11.53 13.62 5.67
C SER A 86 -10.82 12.30 5.34
N LEU A 87 -9.56 12.15 5.74
CA LEU A 87 -8.79 10.91 5.56
C LEU A 87 -9.17 9.82 6.56
N SER A 88 -9.67 10.19 7.74
CA SER A 88 -10.07 9.25 8.78
C SER A 88 -11.44 8.61 8.53
N ASN A 89 -12.29 9.27 7.74
CA ASN A 89 -13.66 8.85 7.41
C ASN A 89 -13.80 8.09 6.07
N LEU A 90 -12.67 7.65 5.49
CA LEU A 90 -12.63 6.87 4.25
C LEU A 90 -12.59 5.36 4.55
#